data_AF-A0A2A2Q027-F1
#
_entry.id   AF-A0A2A2Q027-F1
#
_cell.length_a   1.000
_cell.length_b   1.000
_cell.length_c   1.000
_cell.angle_alpha   90.00
_cell.angle_beta   90.00
_cell.angle_gamma   90.00
#
_symmetry.space_group_name_H-M   'P 1'
#
loop_
_entity.id
_entity.type
_entity.pdbx_description
1 polymer ?
#
loop_
_entity_poly.entity_id
_entity_poly.type
_entity_poly.pdbx_seq_one_letter_code
_entity_poly.pdbx_strand_id
1 'polypeptide(L)'
;MDGTSLWVLDQNNHRALRFSGLETIANGAAASAVVGQPDFTSNETAVSARRLNSPFLGILVDTSGSLWISDLLNNRILRFDTGPGNSPTLQVRGKTRILTSSGSLLLRGTATADAAIERIIVQNRTLTFTARGKENWKSRVRLLDGRNVLRVTAIDDIGVKSRTVRVVVTKR
;
A
#
# COMPACT_ATOMS: atom_id res chain seq x y z
N MET A 1 -14.48 14.92 7.50
CA MET A 1 -13.07 15.31 7.25
C MET A 1 -12.41 15.53 8.60
N ASP A 2 -11.17 15.08 8.79
CA ASP A 2 -10.44 15.22 10.06
C ASP A 2 -9.89 16.65 10.31
N GLY A 3 -10.12 17.58 9.38
CA GLY A 3 -9.65 18.96 9.44
C GLY A 3 -8.17 19.14 9.04
N THR A 4 -7.43 18.06 8.81
CA THR A 4 -5.99 18.07 8.56
C THR A 4 -5.61 17.63 7.14
N SER A 5 -6.58 17.07 6.41
CA SER A 5 -6.39 16.48 5.09
C SER A 5 -7.51 16.83 4.11
N LEU A 6 -7.14 17.01 2.83
CA LEU A 6 -8.04 17.21 1.70
C LEU A 6 -7.99 15.98 0.79
N TRP A 7 -9.16 15.53 0.33
CA TRP A 7 -9.26 14.56 -0.77
C TRP A 7 -9.82 15.23 -2.02
N VAL A 8 -9.21 14.95 -3.17
CA VAL A 8 -9.57 15.52 -4.47
C VAL A 8 -9.86 14.38 -5.44
N LEU A 9 -11.00 14.45 -6.13
CA LEU A 9 -11.29 13.57 -7.26
C LEU A 9 -10.56 14.07 -8.50
N ASP A 10 -9.64 13.26 -9.00
CA ASP A 10 -8.89 13.51 -10.23
C ASP A 10 -9.49 12.65 -11.34
N GLN A 11 -10.67 13.08 -11.79
CA GLN A 11 -11.65 12.30 -12.52
C GLN A 11 -11.08 11.56 -13.73
N ASN A 12 -10.42 12.28 -14.65
CA ASN A 12 -9.90 11.72 -15.91
C ASN A 12 -8.66 10.85 -15.70
N ASN A 13 -8.07 10.89 -14.50
CA ASN A 13 -7.03 9.97 -14.07
C ASN A 13 -7.61 8.80 -13.27
N HIS A 14 -8.94 8.72 -13.14
CA HIS A 14 -9.68 7.64 -12.50
C HIS A 14 -9.15 7.32 -11.10
N ARG A 15 -8.93 8.38 -10.31
CA ARG A 15 -8.31 8.30 -8.98
C ARG A 15 -8.81 9.38 -8.04
N ALA A 16 -8.53 9.19 -6.75
CA ALA A 16 -8.61 10.23 -5.74
C ALA A 16 -7.22 10.48 -5.14
N LEU A 17 -6.90 11.74 -4.90
CA LEU A 17 -5.64 12.20 -4.34
C LEU A 17 -5.86 12.77 -2.93
N ARG A 18 -4.97 12.43 -1.99
CA ARG A 18 -4.94 13.06 -0.67
C ARG A 18 -3.85 14.12 -0.60
N PHE A 19 -4.15 15.23 0.05
CA PHE A 19 -3.18 16.22 0.50
C PHE A 19 -3.27 16.29 2.02
N SER A 20 -2.18 15.96 2.70
CA SER A 20 -2.13 15.92 4.17
C SER A 20 -1.34 17.11 4.71
N GLY A 21 -1.56 17.46 5.97
CA GLY A 21 -0.80 18.54 6.62
C GLY A 21 -1.17 19.91 6.06
N LEU A 22 -2.46 20.14 5.81
CA LEU A 22 -2.97 21.36 5.16
C LEU A 22 -2.54 22.66 5.85
N GLU A 23 -2.21 22.62 7.15
CA GLU A 23 -1.70 23.77 7.90
C GLU A 23 -0.28 24.20 7.49
N THR A 24 0.47 23.31 6.83
CA THR A 24 1.90 23.49 6.52
C THR A 24 2.27 23.20 5.06
N ILE A 25 1.33 22.66 4.28
CA ILE A 25 1.59 22.26 2.91
C ILE A 25 1.80 23.49 2.01
N ALA A 26 2.87 23.50 1.23
CA ALA A 26 3.16 24.59 0.30
C ALA A 26 2.23 24.54 -0.92
N ASN A 27 2.05 25.69 -1.57
CA ASN A 27 1.38 25.73 -2.86
C ASN A 27 2.11 24.86 -3.89
N GLY A 28 1.37 24.09 -4.68
CA GLY A 28 1.92 23.16 -5.67
C GLY A 28 2.57 21.91 -5.09
N ALA A 29 2.39 21.62 -3.80
CA ALA A 29 2.89 20.39 -3.21
C ALA A 29 2.28 19.15 -3.88
N ALA A 30 3.05 18.06 -3.92
CA ALA A 30 2.58 16.78 -4.40
C ALA A 30 1.52 16.18 -3.45
N ALA A 31 0.58 15.43 -4.02
CA ALA A 31 -0.34 14.62 -3.24
C ALA A 31 0.42 13.58 -2.40
N SER A 32 -0.04 13.34 -1.18
CA SER A 32 0.56 12.39 -0.24
C SER A 32 0.07 10.96 -0.45
N ALA A 33 -1.13 10.77 -1.01
CA ALA A 33 -1.72 9.45 -1.22
C ALA A 33 -2.55 9.38 -2.51
N VAL A 34 -2.73 8.17 -3.04
CA VAL A 34 -3.54 7.90 -4.24
C VAL A 34 -4.37 6.63 -4.12
N VAL A 35 -5.68 6.81 -4.30
CA VAL A 35 -6.70 5.75 -4.32
C VAL A 35 -7.25 5.57 -5.73
N GLY A 36 -7.59 4.34 -6.11
CA GLY A 36 -8.09 4.01 -7.46
C GLY A 36 -7.00 3.65 -8.49
N GLN A 37 -5.73 3.95 -8.20
CA GLN A 37 -4.57 3.68 -9.08
C GLN A 37 -3.39 3.10 -8.30
N PRO A 38 -2.48 2.34 -8.92
CA PRO A 38 -1.30 1.78 -8.26
C PRO A 38 -0.26 2.84 -7.85
N ASP A 39 -0.25 3.98 -8.53
CA ASP A 39 0.69 5.08 -8.34
C ASP A 39 0.11 6.41 -8.85
N PHE A 40 0.89 7.48 -8.78
CA PHE A 40 0.52 8.83 -9.20
C PHE A 40 0.66 9.08 -10.71
N THR A 41 0.94 8.05 -11.51
CA THR A 41 1.16 8.20 -12.97
C THR A 41 0.24 7.32 -13.81
N SER A 42 -0.28 6.25 -13.24
CA SER A 42 -1.24 5.35 -13.87
C SER A 42 -2.66 5.95 -13.88
N ASN A 43 -3.44 5.60 -14.90
CA ASN A 43 -4.82 6.05 -15.07
C ASN A 43 -5.76 4.95 -15.63
N GLU A 44 -5.41 3.67 -15.48
CA GLU A 44 -6.23 2.57 -16.02
C GLU A 44 -7.52 2.34 -15.22
N THR A 45 -8.63 2.09 -15.92
CA THR A 45 -9.94 1.78 -15.32
C THR A 45 -10.21 0.28 -15.27
N ALA A 46 -11.02 -0.17 -14.30
CA ALA A 46 -11.57 -1.52 -14.28
C ALA A 46 -12.76 -1.61 -13.32
N VAL A 47 -13.58 -2.66 -13.47
CA VAL A 47 -14.56 -3.06 -12.47
C VAL A 47 -13.88 -4.00 -11.47
N SER A 48 -13.24 -3.43 -10.45
CA SER A 48 -12.62 -4.19 -9.35
C SER A 48 -12.78 -3.45 -8.03
N ALA A 49 -12.57 -4.10 -6.89
CA ALA A 49 -12.68 -3.41 -5.60
C ALA A 49 -11.70 -2.22 -5.42
N ARG A 50 -10.82 -1.95 -6.38
CA ARG A 50 -9.66 -1.05 -6.24
C ARG A 50 -9.44 -0.09 -7.40
N ARG A 51 -10.23 -0.20 -8.46
CA ARG A 51 -10.15 0.65 -9.64
C ARG A 51 -11.41 1.48 -9.72
N LEU A 52 -11.22 2.75 -10.04
CA LEU A 52 -12.30 3.69 -10.28
C LEU A 52 -12.44 3.90 -11.78
N ASN A 53 -13.57 4.45 -12.19
CA ASN A 53 -13.89 4.83 -13.54
C ASN A 53 -14.68 6.15 -13.52
N SER A 54 -13.93 7.24 -13.68
CA SER A 54 -14.44 8.60 -13.77
C SER A 54 -15.23 9.03 -12.52
N PRO A 55 -14.61 8.99 -11.32
CA PRO A 55 -15.28 9.42 -10.10
C PRO A 55 -15.46 10.95 -10.13
N PHE A 56 -16.70 11.45 -10.11
CA PHE A 56 -16.95 12.91 -10.10
C PHE A 56 -18.11 13.38 -9.22
N LEU A 57 -19.07 12.53 -8.87
CA LEU A 57 -20.31 12.97 -8.19
C LEU A 57 -20.19 13.10 -6.68
N GLY A 58 -19.35 12.31 -6.02
CA GLY A 58 -19.30 12.30 -4.57
C GLY A 58 -18.04 11.67 -3.99
N ILE A 59 -17.54 12.33 -2.95
CA ILE A 59 -16.47 11.86 -2.09
C ILE A 59 -16.83 12.21 -0.64
N LEU A 60 -16.66 11.26 0.28
CA LEU A 60 -16.95 11.44 1.70
C LEU A 60 -15.92 10.70 2.53
N VAL A 61 -15.46 11.31 3.62
CA VAL A 61 -14.73 10.60 4.68
C VAL A 61 -15.66 10.45 5.87
N ASP A 62 -15.97 9.22 6.26
CA ASP A 62 -16.82 8.94 7.41
C ASP A 62 -16.08 9.10 8.75
N THR A 63 -16.79 8.91 9.87
CA THR A 63 -16.22 9.07 11.23
C THR A 63 -15.20 8.01 11.59
N SER A 64 -15.15 6.88 10.87
CA SER A 64 -14.10 5.85 11.02
C SER A 64 -12.83 6.19 10.23
N GLY A 65 -12.86 7.27 9.44
CA GLY A 65 -11.77 7.66 8.54
C GLY A 65 -11.81 6.90 7.20
N SER A 66 -12.88 6.18 6.89
CA SER A 66 -13.03 5.50 5.61
C SER A 66 -13.49 6.48 4.53
N LEU A 67 -12.85 6.40 3.37
CA LEU A 67 -13.14 7.18 2.18
C LEU A 67 -14.15 6.46 1.30
N TRP A 68 -15.27 7.11 1.02
CA TRP A 68 -16.33 6.64 0.15
C TRP A 68 -16.31 7.45 -1.14
N ILE A 69 -16.31 6.77 -2.28
CA ILE A 69 -16.24 7.40 -3.60
C ILE A 69 -17.33 6.84 -4.50
N SER A 70 -18.03 7.74 -5.20
CA SER A 70 -18.90 7.37 -6.31
C SER A 70 -18.05 6.90 -7.49
N ASP A 71 -18.08 5.61 -7.80
CA ASP A 71 -17.40 5.03 -8.95
C ASP A 71 -18.35 5.01 -10.15
N LEU A 72 -18.57 6.22 -10.69
CA LEU A 72 -19.73 6.54 -11.52
C LEU A 72 -19.89 5.61 -12.72
N LEU A 73 -18.90 5.50 -13.62
CA LEU A 73 -19.08 4.73 -14.85
C LEU A 73 -19.13 3.22 -14.60
N ASN A 74 -18.81 2.79 -13.38
CA ASN A 74 -18.99 1.41 -12.94
C ASN A 74 -20.29 1.22 -12.13
N ASN A 75 -21.16 2.24 -12.03
CA ASN A 75 -22.47 2.18 -11.38
C ASN A 75 -22.45 1.68 -9.93
N ARG A 76 -21.45 2.10 -9.15
CA ARG A 76 -21.29 1.65 -7.76
C ARG A 76 -20.69 2.70 -6.85
N ILE A 77 -20.71 2.39 -5.56
CA ILE A 77 -19.96 3.12 -4.54
C ILE A 77 -18.87 2.19 -4.01
N LEU A 78 -17.65 2.71 -3.88
CA LEU A 78 -16.55 2.00 -3.24
C LEU A 78 -16.19 2.67 -1.91
N ARG A 79 -15.83 1.84 -0.94
CA ARG A 79 -15.25 2.23 0.34
C ARG A 79 -13.77 1.84 0.36
N PHE A 80 -12.94 2.76 0.84
CA PHE A 80 -11.51 2.64 1.05
C PHE A 80 -11.21 2.96 2.51
N ASP A 81 -10.52 2.09 3.21
CA ASP A 81 -10.26 2.18 4.65
C ASP A 81 -9.02 3.06 4.91
N THR A 82 -9.13 4.37 4.69
CA THR A 82 -8.01 5.34 4.73
C THR A 82 -7.70 5.96 6.11
N GLY A 83 -8.39 5.52 7.16
CA GLY A 83 -8.30 6.12 8.50
C GLY A 83 -7.06 5.69 9.30
N PRO A 84 -6.54 6.55 10.20
CA PRO A 84 -5.50 6.16 11.15
C PRO A 84 -6.02 5.04 12.07
N GLY A 85 -5.52 3.81 11.85
CA GLY A 85 -5.98 2.61 12.54
C GLY A 85 -6.29 1.43 11.61
N ASN A 86 -6.55 1.72 10.33
CA ASN A 86 -6.71 0.69 9.31
C ASN A 86 -5.33 0.23 8.85
N SER A 87 -4.80 -0.76 9.56
CA SER A 87 -3.50 -1.33 9.22
C SER A 87 -3.61 -2.11 7.91
N PRO A 88 -2.70 -1.92 6.94
CA PRO A 88 -2.66 -2.78 5.78
C PRO A 88 -2.52 -4.23 6.23
N THR A 89 -3.25 -5.13 5.59
CA THR A 89 -2.98 -6.56 5.77
C THR A 89 -1.79 -6.93 4.89
N LEU A 90 -0.95 -7.84 5.40
CA LEU A 90 0.23 -8.33 4.70
C LEU A 90 0.22 -9.86 4.78
N GLN A 91 0.33 -10.52 3.64
CA GLN A 91 0.57 -11.96 3.58
C GLN A 91 1.86 -12.23 2.82
N VAL A 92 2.75 -13.04 3.40
CA VAL A 92 3.90 -13.63 2.69
C VAL A 92 3.48 -15.02 2.22
N ARG A 93 3.57 -15.29 0.92
CA ARG A 93 3.25 -16.61 0.36
C ARG A 93 4.41 -17.59 0.58
N GLY A 94 4.08 -18.82 0.94
CA GLY A 94 5.05 -19.91 1.14
C GLY A 94 5.41 -20.16 2.60
N LYS A 95 6.42 -21.02 2.82
CA LYS A 95 6.85 -21.41 4.18
C LYS A 95 7.54 -20.23 4.88
N THR A 96 7.28 -20.06 6.17
CA THR A 96 7.96 -19.07 7.03
C THR A 96 9.27 -19.61 7.63
N ARG A 97 9.58 -20.90 7.45
CA ARG A 97 10.86 -21.53 7.78
C ARG A 97 11.41 -22.22 6.54
N ILE A 98 12.59 -21.82 6.09
CA ILE A 98 13.17 -22.25 4.82
C ILE A 98 14.62 -22.70 5.03
N LEU A 99 15.00 -23.81 4.38
CA LEU A 99 16.39 -24.25 4.22
C LEU A 99 16.75 -24.10 2.74
N THR A 100 17.90 -23.51 2.43
CA THR A 100 18.33 -23.30 1.04
C THR A 100 19.84 -23.22 0.93
N SER A 101 20.40 -23.50 -0.25
CA SER A 101 21.78 -23.18 -0.62
C SER A 101 21.89 -21.89 -1.44
N SER A 102 20.76 -21.31 -1.85
CA SER A 102 20.76 -20.08 -2.66
C SER A 102 21.24 -18.88 -1.83
N GLY A 103 22.02 -18.01 -2.46
CA GLY A 103 22.37 -16.70 -1.91
C GLY A 103 21.21 -15.70 -1.90
N SER A 104 20.02 -16.07 -2.38
CA SER A 104 18.85 -15.18 -2.40
C SER A 104 17.54 -15.93 -2.20
N LEU A 105 16.53 -15.23 -1.70
CA LEU A 105 15.16 -15.71 -1.59
C LEU A 105 14.23 -14.75 -2.34
N LEU A 106 13.37 -15.30 -3.21
CA LEU A 106 12.25 -14.54 -3.75
C LEU A 106 11.09 -14.56 -2.76
N LEU A 107 10.86 -13.44 -2.08
CA LEU A 107 9.65 -13.21 -1.32
C LEU A 107 8.56 -12.69 -2.24
N ARG A 108 7.33 -13.11 -1.98
CA ARG A 108 6.14 -12.66 -2.69
C ARG A 108 4.94 -12.75 -1.78
N GLY A 109 3.91 -11.98 -2.08
CA GLY A 109 2.76 -11.88 -1.20
C GLY A 109 1.65 -11.01 -1.72
N THR A 110 0.67 -10.79 -0.86
CA THR A 110 -0.45 -9.87 -1.10
C THR A 110 -0.47 -8.81 0.01
N ALA A 111 -1.09 -7.67 -0.28
CA ALA A 111 -1.47 -6.68 0.71
C ALA A 111 -2.88 -6.12 0.39
N THR A 112 -3.59 -5.62 1.40
CA THR A 112 -4.80 -4.81 1.14
C THR A 112 -4.40 -3.38 0.75
N ALA A 113 -5.12 -2.79 -0.21
CA ALA A 113 -5.16 -1.34 -0.38
C ALA A 113 -5.96 -0.83 0.84
N ASP A 114 -5.43 0.08 1.65
CA ASP A 114 -5.21 1.49 1.32
C ASP A 114 -3.75 1.96 1.39
N ALA A 115 -2.85 1.04 1.05
CA ALA A 115 -1.42 1.13 1.29
C ALA A 115 -0.61 0.71 0.07
N ALA A 116 0.14 1.62 -0.54
CA ALA A 116 1.26 1.17 -1.36
C ALA A 116 2.30 0.59 -0.40
N ILE A 117 2.68 -0.70 -0.51
CA ILE A 117 3.81 -1.25 0.26
C ILE A 117 5.01 -0.34 0.02
N GLU A 118 5.29 0.55 0.95
CA GLU A 118 6.36 1.52 0.76
C GLU A 118 7.71 0.87 1.07
N ARG A 119 7.71 -0.06 2.03
CA ARG A 119 8.95 -0.61 2.59
C ARG A 119 8.78 -1.96 3.26
N ILE A 120 9.50 -2.98 2.79
CA ILE A 120 9.72 -4.25 3.50
C ILE A 120 11.06 -4.15 4.27
N ILE A 121 11.03 -4.33 5.60
CA ILE A 121 12.23 -4.30 6.44
C ILE A 121 12.79 -5.72 6.63
N VAL A 122 14.09 -5.94 6.38
CA VAL A 122 14.73 -7.24 6.62
C VAL A 122 15.89 -7.07 7.61
N GLN A 123 15.69 -7.51 8.86
CA GLN A 123 16.65 -7.31 9.95
C GLN A 123 17.70 -8.44 10.04
N ASN A 124 18.52 -8.61 9.00
CA ASN A 124 19.81 -9.32 9.18
C ASN A 124 21.03 -8.39 9.24
N ARG A 125 20.81 -7.06 9.08
CA ARG A 125 21.63 -5.88 9.49
C ARG A 125 21.40 -4.68 8.55
N THR A 126 20.18 -4.13 8.55
CA THR A 126 19.82 -2.88 7.85
C THR A 126 19.76 -2.98 6.32
N LEU A 127 19.15 -4.05 5.79
CA LEU A 127 18.72 -4.06 4.39
C LEU A 127 17.23 -3.75 4.33
N THR A 128 16.94 -2.59 3.74
CA THR A 128 15.59 -2.13 3.42
C THR A 128 15.31 -2.47 1.97
N PHE A 129 14.22 -3.18 1.70
CA PHE A 129 13.80 -3.45 0.32
C PHE A 129 12.45 -2.77 0.06
N THR A 130 12.39 -1.95 -0.98
CA THR A 130 11.13 -1.40 -1.48
C THR A 130 10.49 -2.44 -2.39
N ALA A 131 9.24 -2.80 -2.13
CA ALA A 131 8.46 -3.68 -2.99
C ALA A 131 7.19 -2.93 -3.38
N ARG A 132 7.00 -2.65 -4.67
CA ARG A 132 5.79 -1.99 -5.17
C ARG A 132 4.75 -3.04 -5.59
N GLY A 133 3.48 -2.76 -5.34
CA GLY A 133 2.37 -3.62 -5.78
C GLY A 133 1.27 -3.73 -4.73
N LYS A 134 0.04 -3.39 -5.12
CA LYS A 134 -1.14 -3.34 -4.22
C LYS A 134 -1.82 -4.71 -4.07
N GLU A 135 -1.56 -5.68 -4.96
CA GLU A 135 -2.23 -7.00 -4.96
C GLU A 135 -1.26 -8.18 -4.98
N ASN A 136 -0.17 -8.06 -5.75
CA ASN A 136 0.90 -9.05 -5.80
C ASN A 136 2.25 -8.31 -5.74
N TRP A 137 2.90 -8.36 -4.59
CA TRP A 137 4.25 -7.84 -4.45
C TRP A 137 5.26 -8.98 -4.56
N LYS A 138 6.44 -8.67 -5.09
CA LYS A 138 7.60 -9.58 -5.10
C LYS A 138 8.87 -8.79 -4.82
N SER A 139 9.78 -9.40 -4.07
CA SER A 139 11.09 -8.83 -3.81
C SER A 139 12.12 -9.94 -3.61
N ARG A 140 13.30 -9.77 -4.20
CA ARG A 140 14.41 -10.70 -4.03
C ARG A 140 15.30 -10.20 -2.88
N VAL A 141 15.44 -11.04 -1.86
CA VAL A 141 16.23 -10.74 -0.66
C VAL A 141 17.54 -11.51 -0.73
N ARG A 142 18.66 -10.81 -0.58
CA ARG A 142 19.98 -11.45 -0.44
C ARG A 142 20.10 -12.10 0.94
N LEU A 143 20.59 -13.33 0.97
CA LEU A 143 20.79 -14.12 2.19
C LEU A 143 22.28 -14.15 2.55
N LEU A 144 22.56 -14.03 3.84
CA LEU A 144 23.87 -14.33 4.41
C LEU A 144 23.99 -15.82 4.70
N ASP A 145 25.21 -16.34 4.82
CA ASP A 145 25.43 -17.71 5.27
C ASP A 145 24.89 -17.92 6.69
N GLY A 146 24.35 -19.11 6.95
CA GLY A 146 23.71 -19.41 8.22
C GLY A 146 22.29 -18.84 8.35
N ARG A 147 21.91 -18.45 9.57
CA ARG A 147 20.53 -18.09 9.92
C ARG A 147 20.20 -16.65 9.55
N ASN A 148 19.11 -16.46 8.81
CA ASN A 148 18.55 -15.18 8.41
C ASN A 148 17.15 -15.00 9.01
N VAL A 149 16.86 -13.81 9.56
CA VAL A 149 15.53 -13.44 10.07
C VAL A 149 14.99 -12.23 9.31
N LEU A 150 13.90 -12.44 8.57
CA LEU A 150 13.24 -11.43 7.76
C LEU A 150 11.96 -10.97 8.47
N ARG A 151 11.72 -9.66 8.56
CA ARG A 151 10.58 -9.04 9.27
C ARG A 151 9.74 -8.19 8.31
N VAL A 152 8.95 -8.86 7.50
CA VAL A 152 8.17 -8.21 6.45
C VAL A 152 7.04 -7.40 7.10
N THR A 153 6.97 -6.12 6.78
CA THR A 153 5.91 -5.19 7.22
C THR A 153 5.50 -4.40 5.99
N ALA A 154 4.21 -4.20 5.76
CA ALA A 154 3.72 -3.24 4.78
C ALA A 154 3.50 -1.91 5.49
N ILE A 155 3.78 -0.81 4.81
CA ILE A 155 3.45 0.55 5.26
C ILE A 155 2.54 1.11 4.19
N ASP A 156 1.50 1.84 4.58
CA ASP A 156 0.62 2.55 3.66
C ASP A 156 1.16 3.92 3.25
N ASP A 157 0.47 4.59 2.34
CA ASP A 157 0.89 5.92 1.85
C ASP A 157 0.68 7.04 2.88
N ILE A 158 0.12 6.72 4.04
CA ILE A 158 -0.07 7.62 5.17
C ILE A 158 0.75 7.18 6.40
N GLY A 159 1.65 6.20 6.25
CA GLY A 159 2.59 5.72 7.26
C GLY A 159 2.08 4.63 8.22
N VAL A 160 0.83 4.17 8.10
CA VAL A 160 0.26 3.09 8.92
C VAL A 160 0.90 1.75 8.52
N LYS A 161 1.24 0.95 9.54
CA LYS A 161 1.99 -0.29 9.36
C LYS A 161 1.09 -1.51 9.52
N SER A 162 1.33 -2.54 8.71
CA SER A 162 0.75 -3.86 8.92
C SER A 162 1.29 -4.53 10.17
N ARG A 163 0.65 -5.62 10.59
CA ARG A 163 1.33 -6.62 11.43
C ARG A 163 2.60 -7.11 10.71
N THR A 164 3.70 -7.25 11.45
CA THR A 164 4.95 -7.81 10.91
C THR A 164 4.85 -9.34 10.77
N VAL A 165 5.18 -9.84 9.57
CA VAL A 165 5.36 -11.27 9.29
C VAL A 165 6.83 -11.64 9.44
N ARG A 166 7.12 -12.69 10.23
CA ARG A 166 8.48 -13.19 10.44
C ARG A 166 8.75 -14.41 9.54
N VAL A 167 9.82 -14.34 8.75
CA VAL A 167 10.34 -15.46 7.95
C VAL A 167 11.76 -15.78 8.41
N VAL A 168 12.07 -17.05 8.66
CA VAL A 168 13.39 -17.52 9.06
C VAL A 168 13.95 -18.40 7.96
N VAL A 169 15.13 -18.05 7.46
CA VAL A 169 15.78 -18.81 6.39
C VAL A 169 17.19 -19.19 6.82
N THR A 170 17.52 -20.48 6.76
CA THR A 170 18.88 -20.95 7.01
C THR A 170 19.53 -21.27 5.68
N LYS A 171 20.56 -20.51 5.32
CA LYS A 171 21.42 -20.79 4.18
C LYS A 171 22.52 -21.75 4.62
N ARG A 172 22.66 -22.87 3.91
CA ARG A 172 23.73 -23.86 4.11
C ARG A 172 24.54 -24.01 2.84
#